data_AF-A0A3G4S6K0-F1
#
_entry.id   AF-A0A3G4S6K0-F1
#
_cell.length_a   1.000
_cell.length_b   1.000
_cell.length_c   1.000
_cell.angle_alpha   90.00
_cell.angle_beta   90.00
_cell.angle_gamma   90.00
#
_symmetry.space_group_name_H-M   'P 1'
#
loop_
_entity.id
_entity.type
_entity.pdbx_description
1 polymer ?
#
loop_
_entity_poly.entity_id
_entity_poly.type
_entity_poly.pdbx_seq_one_letter_code
_entity_poly.pdbx_strand_id
1 'polypeptide(L)'
;MKKIKKSIKIWTFFFLLFKLFQQVFSWKLYPLKIKYDSKNLEFTNRTSLIGFNTRPNVNFFNKKCSGKLNCLSRFESGLSPSNKDYRPNTIALEHINKGDPITSQVINSVLFNQKVSITQQELDELLSLPKVNFDLPLTDQTYPALLGLIGKPGSKRSKTGIYVFSHKYSDKNYVGSSNDLARRLKQYFEKNALFSNKDTGMLLPMLEKENLKAFTLEVTVIPSSFSNYAHCFLEQYFLLDKRFNLNTHKIVNFRVNKGFKIYLYDKDCKTLYYSSNSLNAFCADLGIHHSSYKKHVANNEPYLGYFRISNYLIPEAVPADLTEVQVREFLNKQRKDSLNKLHISYASVVEVLDIDTKTITTLDSVAKAASKFGVSRSTIRSYISSEKPYKNRYIFKFITS
;
A
#
# COMPACT_ATOMS: atom_id res chain seq x y z
N MET A 1 2.73 -55.84 -28.73
CA MET A 1 3.60 -56.19 -27.56
C MET A 1 4.80 -55.26 -27.30
N LYS A 2 5.36 -54.50 -28.26
CA LYS A 2 6.52 -53.61 -28.01
C LYS A 2 6.22 -52.32 -27.21
N LYS A 3 4.99 -51.79 -27.27
CA LYS A 3 4.60 -50.57 -26.51
C LYS A 3 4.46 -50.78 -25.00
N ILE A 4 4.05 -51.98 -24.56
CA ILE A 4 3.84 -52.29 -23.13
C ILE A 4 5.19 -52.42 -22.38
N LYS A 5 6.22 -52.97 -23.03
CA LYS A 5 7.58 -53.08 -22.44
C LYS A 5 8.26 -51.71 -22.23
N LYS A 6 7.89 -50.68 -23.00
CA LYS A 6 8.45 -49.32 -22.84
C LYS A 6 7.81 -48.59 -21.64
N SER A 7 6.53 -48.84 -21.37
CA SER A 7 5.81 -48.26 -20.22
C SER A 7 6.28 -48.83 -18.88
N ILE A 8 6.59 -50.13 -18.82
CA ILE A 8 7.08 -50.79 -17.60
C ILE A 8 8.50 -50.31 -17.22
N LYS A 9 9.35 -50.01 -18.21
CA LYS A 9 10.69 -49.45 -17.98
C LYS A 9 10.66 -48.01 -17.45
N ILE A 10 9.65 -47.23 -17.83
CA ILE A 10 9.47 -45.85 -17.33
C ILE A 10 8.97 -45.85 -15.88
N TRP A 11 8.03 -46.73 -15.54
CA TRP A 11 7.53 -46.85 -14.16
C TRP A 11 8.57 -47.38 -13.19
N THR A 12 9.42 -48.34 -13.61
CA THR A 12 10.54 -48.82 -12.79
C THR A 12 11.60 -47.75 -12.56
N PHE A 13 11.85 -46.88 -13.55
CA PHE A 13 12.76 -45.73 -13.38
C PHE A 13 12.21 -44.69 -12.39
N PHE A 14 10.92 -44.35 -12.46
CA PHE A 14 10.30 -43.43 -11.50
C PHE A 14 10.25 -44.00 -10.08
N PHE A 15 10.04 -45.31 -9.92
CA PHE A 15 10.04 -45.96 -8.62
C PHE A 15 11.43 -46.00 -7.98
N LEU A 16 12.49 -46.17 -8.77
CA LEU A 16 13.87 -46.08 -8.30
C LEU A 16 14.24 -44.65 -7.89
N LEU A 17 13.82 -43.65 -8.67
CA LEU A 17 14.05 -42.23 -8.38
C LEU A 17 13.34 -41.80 -7.09
N PHE A 18 12.13 -42.33 -6.83
CA PHE A 18 11.38 -42.08 -5.60
C PHE A 18 12.04 -42.72 -4.37
N LYS A 19 12.60 -43.93 -4.49
CA LYS A 19 13.36 -44.56 -3.40
C LYS A 19 14.67 -43.81 -3.09
N LEU A 20 15.37 -43.32 -4.11
CA LEU A 20 16.56 -42.47 -3.93
C LEU A 20 16.20 -41.15 -3.24
N PHE A 21 15.03 -40.58 -3.53
CA PHE A 21 14.56 -39.35 -2.89
C PHE A 21 14.19 -39.55 -1.40
N GLN A 22 13.62 -40.71 -1.05
CA GLN A 22 13.34 -41.10 0.35
C GLN A 22 14.62 -41.36 1.16
N GLN A 23 15.70 -41.80 0.52
CA GLN A 23 16.96 -42.12 1.20
C GLN A 23 17.82 -40.87 1.48
N VAL A 24 17.62 -39.78 0.73
CA VAL A 24 18.37 -38.50 0.90
C VAL A 24 17.69 -37.55 1.91
N PHE A 25 16.39 -37.71 2.18
CA PHE A 25 15.65 -36.89 3.15
C PHE A 25 15.30 -37.65 4.44
N SER A 26 16.33 -38.08 5.17
CA SER A 26 16.17 -38.43 6.60
C SER A 26 16.44 -37.18 7.44
N TRP A 27 15.40 -36.41 7.72
CA TRP A 27 15.45 -35.36 8.74
C TRP A 27 15.09 -35.98 10.09
N LYS A 28 16.07 -36.03 11.00
CA LYS A 28 15.88 -36.32 12.41
C LYS A 28 14.88 -35.31 12.99
N LEU A 29 13.66 -35.78 13.29
CA LEU A 29 12.70 -35.05 14.11
C LEU A 29 13.18 -35.07 15.56
N TYR A 30 13.55 -33.91 16.11
CA TYR A 30 13.61 -33.69 17.55
C TYR A 30 12.18 -33.39 18.05
N PRO A 31 11.65 -34.10 19.07
CA PRO A 31 10.34 -33.80 19.60
C PRO A 31 10.39 -32.59 20.54
N LEU A 32 9.79 -31.48 20.11
CA LEU A 32 9.43 -30.37 20.99
C LEU A 32 8.17 -30.76 21.78
N LYS A 33 8.35 -31.13 23.05
CA LYS A 33 7.28 -31.25 24.05
C LYS A 33 6.69 -29.86 24.30
N ILE A 34 5.46 -29.62 23.88
CA ILE A 34 4.64 -28.52 24.37
C ILE A 34 3.62 -29.13 25.34
N LYS A 35 3.76 -28.80 26.63
CA LYS A 35 2.76 -29.10 27.66
C LYS A 35 1.58 -28.14 27.48
N TYR A 36 0.39 -28.70 27.30
CA TYR A 36 -0.85 -28.01 27.64
C TYR A 36 -1.06 -28.14 29.14
N ASP A 37 -1.29 -27.02 29.82
CA ASP A 37 -1.85 -27.03 31.17
C ASP A 37 -3.15 -26.23 31.14
N SER A 38 -4.24 -26.94 31.40
CA SER A 38 -5.59 -26.41 31.53
C SER A 38 -5.91 -26.31 33.00
N LYS A 39 -6.13 -25.10 33.52
CA LYS A 39 -7.02 -24.84 34.67
C LYS A 39 -7.22 -23.35 34.94
N ASN A 40 -8.50 -23.06 35.22
CA ASN A 40 -9.08 -21.95 35.97
C ASN A 40 -9.43 -20.65 35.23
N LEU A 41 -10.72 -20.61 34.84
CA LEU A 41 -11.57 -19.43 34.97
C LEU A 41 -11.43 -18.81 36.37
N GLU A 42 -11.31 -17.50 36.44
CA GLU A 42 -12.08 -16.71 37.41
C GLU A 42 -12.36 -15.31 36.87
N PHE A 43 -13.65 -14.99 36.83
CA PHE A 43 -14.23 -13.71 36.46
C PHE A 43 -13.90 -12.69 37.55
N THR A 44 -13.28 -11.56 37.20
CA THR A 44 -13.45 -10.32 37.96
C THR A 44 -13.65 -9.14 37.03
N ASN A 45 -14.85 -8.56 37.14
CA ASN A 45 -15.26 -7.32 36.49
C ASN A 45 -14.45 -6.15 37.04
N ARG A 46 -13.77 -5.40 36.17
CA ARG A 46 -13.52 -3.97 36.38
C ARG A 46 -13.67 -3.19 35.08
N THR A 47 -14.77 -2.45 35.05
CA THR A 47 -15.06 -1.35 34.16
C THR A 47 -13.99 -0.26 34.28
N SER A 48 -13.44 0.19 33.15
CA SER A 48 -12.94 1.56 33.03
C SER A 48 -13.16 2.05 31.60
N LEU A 49 -13.91 3.14 31.52
CA LEU A 49 -14.23 3.91 30.33
C LEU A 49 -12.96 4.51 29.73
N ILE A 50 -12.69 4.22 28.45
CA ILE A 50 -11.82 5.07 27.62
C ILE A 50 -12.55 5.30 26.30
N GLY A 51 -12.99 6.55 26.12
CA GLY A 51 -13.73 7.01 24.95
C GLY A 51 -12.88 6.98 23.68
N PHE A 52 -13.41 6.35 22.63
CA PHE A 52 -12.86 6.45 21.29
C PHE A 52 -13.44 7.67 20.59
N ASN A 53 -12.60 8.69 20.43
CA ASN A 53 -12.87 9.84 19.58
C ASN A 53 -12.97 9.42 18.11
N THR A 54 -14.17 9.57 17.56
CA THR A 54 -14.48 9.50 16.13
C THR A 54 -13.79 10.65 15.37
N ARG A 55 -12.98 10.35 14.35
CA ARG A 55 -12.48 11.36 13.40
C ARG A 55 -13.45 11.50 12.22
N PRO A 56 -13.81 12.72 11.80
CA PRO A 56 -14.69 12.92 10.66
C PRO A 56 -13.96 12.74 9.32
N ASN A 57 -14.66 12.10 8.40
CA ASN A 57 -14.34 12.05 6.97
C ASN A 57 -14.47 13.46 6.40
N VAL A 58 -13.40 14.00 5.82
CA VAL A 58 -13.45 15.26 5.08
C VAL A 58 -13.41 14.95 3.59
N ASN A 59 -14.59 15.05 2.95
CA ASN A 59 -14.74 15.12 1.50
C ASN A 59 -14.27 16.49 1.02
N PHE A 60 -13.36 16.54 0.05
CA PHE A 60 -13.06 17.78 -0.68
C PHE A 60 -13.40 17.63 -2.17
N PHE A 61 -14.41 18.41 -2.57
CA PHE A 61 -14.94 18.57 -3.91
C PHE A 61 -14.13 19.55 -4.77
N ASN A 62 -14.20 19.33 -6.09
CA ASN A 62 -14.28 20.28 -7.20
C ASN A 62 -13.66 21.69 -7.05
N LYS A 63 -12.69 21.98 -7.93
CA LYS A 63 -12.66 23.27 -8.66
C LYS A 63 -11.96 23.12 -10.01
N LYS A 64 -12.65 23.53 -11.08
CA LYS A 64 -12.10 23.71 -12.44
C LYS A 64 -11.27 24.99 -12.47
N CYS A 65 -10.11 24.95 -13.12
CA CYS A 65 -9.55 26.08 -13.85
C CYS A 65 -8.63 25.59 -14.98
N SER A 66 -8.71 26.30 -16.09
CA SER A 66 -8.13 26.05 -17.40
C SER A 66 -6.77 26.74 -17.59
N GLY A 67 -5.83 26.07 -18.26
CA GLY A 67 -4.61 26.67 -18.79
C GLY A 67 -3.74 25.63 -19.50
N LYS A 68 -3.51 25.83 -20.81
CA LYS A 68 -2.55 25.08 -21.64
C LYS A 68 -1.16 25.72 -21.50
N LEU A 69 -0.10 24.91 -21.35
CA LEU A 69 1.15 25.01 -22.13
C LEU A 69 2.07 23.80 -21.85
N ASN A 70 2.79 23.42 -22.90
CA ASN A 70 3.61 22.22 -23.12
C ASN A 70 4.96 22.30 -22.34
N CYS A 71 5.82 21.30 -22.17
CA CYS A 71 6.08 20.04 -22.88
C CYS A 71 6.91 19.08 -21.99
N LEU A 72 6.75 17.75 -22.15
CA LEU A 72 7.81 16.79 -22.49
C LEU A 72 7.19 15.39 -22.67
N SER A 73 7.64 14.74 -23.73
CA SER A 73 6.98 13.73 -24.57
C SER A 73 6.50 12.45 -23.87
N ARG A 74 5.26 12.06 -24.16
CA ARG A 74 4.79 10.67 -24.07
C ARG A 74 4.13 10.36 -25.41
N PHE A 75 4.57 9.26 -26.05
CA PHE A 75 4.02 8.72 -27.29
C PHE A 75 2.51 8.98 -27.40
N GLU A 76 2.12 9.84 -28.34
CA GLU A 76 0.74 9.99 -28.77
C GLU A 76 0.43 8.81 -29.69
N SER A 77 -0.34 7.84 -29.21
CA SER A 77 -1.14 7.04 -30.14
C SER A 77 -2.23 7.99 -30.66
N GLY A 78 -2.31 8.13 -31.99
CA GLY A 78 -3.08 9.16 -32.71
C GLY A 78 -4.60 9.06 -32.63
N LEU A 79 -5.16 8.83 -31.44
CA LEU A 79 -6.60 8.89 -31.18
C LEU A 79 -6.85 9.54 -29.81
N SER A 80 -6.79 10.86 -29.75
CA SER A 80 -7.43 11.60 -28.66
C SER A 80 -8.27 12.75 -29.20
N PRO A 81 -9.59 12.57 -29.28
CA PRO A 81 -10.51 13.64 -28.97
C PRO A 81 -10.74 13.66 -27.46
N SER A 82 -10.76 14.86 -26.88
CA SER A 82 -11.40 15.11 -25.59
C SER A 82 -12.90 14.83 -25.71
N ASN A 83 -13.29 13.57 -25.65
CA ASN A 83 -14.65 13.17 -25.93
C ASN A 83 -15.50 13.42 -24.67
N LYS A 84 -16.26 14.54 -24.66
CA LYS A 84 -17.25 14.84 -23.60
C LYS A 84 -18.29 13.72 -23.45
N ASP A 85 -18.37 12.82 -24.42
CA ASP A 85 -19.31 11.69 -24.48
C ASP A 85 -18.72 10.35 -24.04
N TYR A 86 -17.46 10.31 -23.59
CA TYR A 86 -16.86 9.06 -23.13
C TYR A 86 -17.46 8.62 -21.78
N ARG A 87 -18.40 7.66 -21.84
CA ARG A 87 -19.05 7.05 -20.68
C ARG A 87 -18.79 5.54 -20.67
N PRO A 88 -17.74 5.06 -19.96
CA PRO A 88 -17.38 3.64 -19.90
C PRO A 88 -18.56 2.70 -19.62
N ASN A 89 -19.39 3.08 -18.63
CA ASN A 89 -20.57 2.30 -18.26
C ASN A 89 -21.57 2.18 -19.41
N THR A 90 -21.77 3.25 -20.18
CA THR A 90 -22.68 3.24 -21.33
C THR A 90 -22.14 2.32 -22.43
N ILE A 91 -20.84 2.43 -22.75
CA ILE A 91 -20.19 1.57 -23.74
C ILE A 91 -20.28 0.10 -23.34
N ALA A 92 -20.00 -0.22 -22.08
CA ALA A 92 -20.10 -1.59 -21.57
C ALA A 92 -21.53 -2.14 -21.65
N LEU A 93 -22.53 -1.36 -21.23
CA LEU A 93 -23.93 -1.77 -21.29
C LEU A 93 -24.44 -1.94 -22.73
N GLU A 94 -24.09 -1.03 -23.63
CA GLU A 94 -24.42 -1.15 -25.06
C GLU A 94 -23.84 -2.43 -25.66
N HIS A 95 -22.58 -2.75 -25.37
CA HIS A 95 -21.96 -3.98 -25.84
C HIS A 95 -22.64 -5.24 -25.26
N ILE A 96 -22.89 -5.27 -23.96
CA ILE A 96 -23.63 -6.37 -23.28
C ILE A 96 -25.00 -6.59 -23.94
N ASN A 97 -25.72 -5.51 -24.26
CA ASN A 97 -27.04 -5.58 -24.87
C ASN A 97 -27.01 -6.05 -26.33
N LYS A 98 -25.98 -5.68 -27.09
CA LYS A 98 -25.77 -6.16 -28.46
C LYS A 98 -25.43 -7.65 -28.50
N GLY A 99 -24.66 -8.13 -27.52
CA GLY A 99 -24.23 -9.53 -27.45
C GLY A 99 -23.14 -9.89 -28.48
N ASP A 100 -22.41 -8.88 -28.98
CA ASP A 100 -21.30 -9.07 -29.91
C ASP A 100 -20.12 -9.82 -29.23
N PRO A 101 -19.22 -10.44 -30.02
CA PRO A 101 -17.99 -11.02 -29.47
C PRO A 101 -17.16 -10.00 -28.71
N ILE A 102 -16.70 -10.37 -27.52
CA ILE A 102 -15.85 -9.53 -26.69
C ILE A 102 -14.42 -9.58 -27.23
N THR A 103 -13.93 -8.47 -27.78
CA THR A 103 -12.57 -8.35 -28.32
C THR A 103 -11.73 -7.39 -27.48
N SER A 104 -10.40 -7.46 -27.68
CA SER A 104 -9.45 -6.50 -27.10
C SER A 104 -9.78 -5.04 -27.46
N GLN A 105 -10.31 -4.78 -28.66
CA GLN A 105 -10.76 -3.44 -29.07
C GLN A 105 -11.91 -2.94 -28.20
N VAL A 106 -12.91 -3.80 -27.93
CA VAL A 106 -14.02 -3.47 -27.04
C VAL A 106 -13.49 -3.19 -25.62
N ILE A 107 -12.65 -4.07 -25.08
CA ILE A 107 -12.04 -3.89 -23.75
C ILE A 107 -11.27 -2.57 -23.67
N ASN A 108 -10.43 -2.28 -24.66
CA ASN A 108 -9.63 -1.04 -24.72
C ASN A 108 -10.52 0.21 -24.84
N SER A 109 -11.64 0.12 -25.57
CA SER A 109 -12.62 1.21 -25.63
C SER A 109 -13.26 1.47 -24.26
N VAL A 110 -13.64 0.42 -23.53
CA VAL A 110 -14.25 0.51 -22.19
C VAL A 110 -13.25 1.02 -21.14
N LEU A 111 -11.96 0.80 -21.35
CA LEU A 111 -10.88 1.15 -20.42
C LEU A 111 -10.04 2.36 -20.85
N PHE A 112 -10.43 3.07 -21.90
CA PHE A 112 -9.68 4.19 -22.47
C PHE A 112 -9.26 5.24 -21.42
N ASN A 113 -10.14 5.58 -20.47
CA ASN A 113 -9.81 6.55 -19.39
C ASN A 113 -8.78 6.04 -18.37
N GLN A 114 -8.54 4.73 -18.30
CA GLN A 114 -7.54 4.13 -17.41
C GLN A 114 -6.13 4.20 -18.02
N LYS A 115 -6.00 4.56 -19.31
CA LYS A 115 -4.72 4.61 -20.04
C LYS A 115 -3.97 3.27 -20.00
N VAL A 116 -4.73 2.19 -20.13
CA VAL A 116 -4.25 0.82 -20.23
C VAL A 116 -4.83 0.19 -21.48
N SER A 117 -4.11 -0.74 -22.08
CA SER A 117 -4.55 -1.48 -23.26
C SER A 117 -4.03 -2.90 -23.23
N ILE A 118 -4.75 -3.79 -23.91
CA ILE A 118 -4.35 -5.17 -24.17
C ILE A 118 -4.48 -5.46 -25.67
N THR A 119 -3.58 -6.27 -26.21
CA THR A 119 -3.69 -6.78 -27.59
C THR A 119 -4.65 -7.97 -27.67
N GLN A 120 -5.12 -8.32 -28.87
CA GLN A 120 -5.96 -9.51 -29.02
C GLN A 120 -5.20 -10.79 -28.67
N GLN A 121 -3.93 -10.88 -29.08
CA GLN A 121 -3.07 -12.01 -28.75
C GLN A 121 -2.93 -12.20 -27.24
N GLU A 122 -2.61 -11.14 -26.49
CA GLU A 122 -2.52 -11.23 -25.02
C GLU A 122 -3.86 -11.62 -24.38
N LEU A 123 -4.98 -11.13 -24.92
CA LEU A 123 -6.31 -11.51 -24.43
C LEU A 123 -6.57 -13.00 -24.67
N ASP A 124 -6.26 -13.52 -25.86
CA ASP A 124 -6.45 -14.92 -26.21
C ASP A 124 -5.55 -15.83 -25.34
N GLU A 125 -4.30 -15.42 -25.10
CA GLU A 125 -3.39 -16.10 -24.16
C GLU A 125 -3.96 -16.13 -22.74
N LEU A 126 -4.53 -15.04 -22.25
CA LEU A 126 -5.18 -14.99 -20.93
C LEU A 126 -6.42 -15.89 -20.87
N LEU A 127 -7.24 -15.92 -21.92
CA LEU A 127 -8.43 -16.77 -22.00
C LEU A 127 -8.08 -18.26 -22.08
N SER A 128 -6.90 -18.60 -22.59
CA SER A 128 -6.39 -19.98 -22.68
C SER A 128 -5.86 -20.54 -21.35
N LEU A 129 -5.69 -19.70 -20.33
CA LEU A 129 -5.12 -20.12 -19.05
C LEU A 129 -5.97 -21.21 -18.36
N PRO A 130 -5.32 -22.18 -17.69
CA PRO A 130 -6.02 -23.26 -17.02
C PRO A 130 -6.92 -22.75 -15.90
N LYS A 131 -8.10 -23.34 -15.82
CA LYS A 131 -9.13 -23.06 -14.83
C LYS A 131 -9.25 -24.23 -13.87
N VAL A 132 -9.33 -23.94 -12.57
CA VAL A 132 -9.53 -24.96 -11.54
C VAL A 132 -10.85 -24.69 -10.84
N ASN A 133 -11.73 -25.69 -10.82
CA ASN A 133 -13.05 -25.60 -10.21
C ASN A 133 -13.04 -26.26 -8.83
N PHE A 134 -13.68 -25.60 -7.87
CA PHE A 134 -13.87 -26.09 -6.51
C PHE A 134 -15.35 -26.07 -6.17
N ASP A 135 -15.84 -27.19 -5.64
CA ASP A 135 -17.11 -27.20 -4.92
C ASP A 135 -16.97 -26.44 -3.61
N LEU A 136 -18.00 -25.66 -3.28
CA LEU A 136 -18.11 -24.98 -2.00
C LEU A 136 -19.19 -25.65 -1.13
N PRO A 137 -19.04 -25.64 0.21
CA PRO A 137 -17.88 -25.13 0.96
C PRO A 137 -16.63 -26.01 0.75
N LEU A 138 -15.45 -25.40 0.92
CA LEU A 138 -14.19 -26.13 0.86
C LEU A 138 -14.09 -27.09 2.06
N THR A 139 -13.55 -28.28 1.82
CA THR A 139 -13.31 -29.30 2.84
C THR A 139 -11.85 -29.29 3.27
N ASP A 140 -11.50 -30.03 4.32
CA ASP A 140 -10.12 -30.22 4.76
C ASP A 140 -9.22 -30.81 3.66
N GLN A 141 -9.81 -31.46 2.65
CA GLN A 141 -9.09 -32.00 1.49
C GLN A 141 -8.93 -30.97 0.37
N THR A 142 -9.97 -30.16 0.09
CA THR A 142 -9.94 -29.21 -1.04
C THR A 142 -9.34 -27.85 -0.67
N TYR A 143 -9.37 -27.46 0.61
CA TYR A 143 -8.76 -26.22 1.07
C TYR A 143 -7.22 -26.19 0.89
N PRO A 144 -6.45 -27.24 1.23
CA PRO A 144 -5.03 -27.30 0.91
C PRO A 144 -4.74 -27.24 -0.59
N ALA A 145 -5.59 -27.85 -1.43
CA ALA A 145 -5.44 -27.79 -2.88
C ALA A 145 -5.63 -26.35 -3.40
N LEU A 146 -6.64 -25.63 -2.89
CA LEU A 146 -6.81 -24.21 -3.19
C LEU A 146 -5.58 -23.39 -2.79
N LEU A 147 -5.06 -23.57 -1.56
CA LEU A 147 -3.87 -22.87 -1.09
C LEU A 147 -2.60 -23.25 -1.87
N GLY A 148 -2.51 -24.48 -2.38
CA GLY A 148 -1.45 -24.91 -3.29
C GLY A 148 -1.48 -24.15 -4.62
N LEU A 149 -2.69 -23.87 -5.13
CA LEU A 149 -2.92 -23.10 -6.35
C LEU A 149 -2.62 -21.61 -6.16
N ILE A 150 -3.19 -20.97 -5.12
CA ILE A 150 -3.19 -19.50 -4.98
C ILE A 150 -2.14 -18.96 -3.99
N GLY A 151 -1.45 -19.84 -3.27
CA GLY A 151 -0.56 -19.49 -2.17
C GLY A 151 -1.29 -19.25 -0.84
N LYS A 152 -0.52 -18.96 0.21
CA LYS A 152 -1.06 -18.69 1.56
C LYS A 152 -1.37 -17.20 1.76
N PRO A 153 -2.46 -16.84 2.46
CA PRO A 153 -2.75 -15.45 2.82
C PRO A 153 -1.58 -14.81 3.59
N GLY A 154 -1.22 -13.58 3.25
CA GLY A 154 -0.12 -12.85 3.91
C GLY A 154 1.29 -13.36 3.56
N SER A 155 1.42 -14.37 2.71
CA SER A 155 2.72 -14.83 2.22
C SER A 155 3.17 -14.02 1.00
N LYS A 156 4.49 -13.84 0.84
CA LYS A 156 5.10 -13.29 -0.39
C LYS A 156 4.82 -14.13 -1.66
N ARG A 157 4.21 -15.31 -1.50
CA ARG A 157 3.93 -16.26 -2.59
C ARG A 157 2.48 -16.25 -3.06
N SER A 158 1.65 -15.32 -2.58
CA SER A 158 0.27 -15.22 -3.07
C SER A 158 0.26 -14.93 -4.56
N LYS A 159 -0.65 -15.58 -5.27
CA LYS A 159 -0.75 -15.51 -6.72
C LYS A 159 -1.78 -14.47 -7.14
N THR A 160 -1.53 -13.87 -8.30
CA THR A 160 -2.45 -12.97 -9.00
C THR A 160 -3.38 -13.78 -9.90
N GLY A 161 -4.60 -13.31 -10.09
CA GLY A 161 -5.53 -13.93 -11.03
C GLY A 161 -6.97 -13.49 -10.85
N ILE A 162 -7.88 -14.30 -11.38
CA ILE A 162 -9.32 -14.10 -11.28
C ILE A 162 -9.99 -15.27 -10.56
N TYR A 163 -11.19 -15.02 -10.07
CA TYR A 163 -12.08 -16.02 -9.50
C TYR A 163 -13.52 -15.76 -9.94
N VAL A 164 -14.26 -16.83 -10.16
CA VAL A 164 -15.68 -16.80 -10.53
C VAL A 164 -16.47 -17.61 -9.51
N PHE A 165 -17.48 -16.98 -8.90
CA PHE A 165 -18.52 -17.68 -8.16
C PHE A 165 -19.69 -17.95 -9.11
N SER A 166 -20.05 -19.21 -9.27
CA SER A 166 -21.18 -19.64 -10.10
C SER A 166 -22.25 -20.27 -9.22
N HIS A 167 -23.48 -19.79 -9.31
CA HIS A 167 -24.60 -20.36 -8.58
C HIS A 167 -25.00 -21.70 -9.20
N LYS A 168 -25.17 -22.75 -8.38
CA LYS A 168 -25.44 -24.12 -8.85
C LYS A 168 -26.84 -24.29 -9.44
N TYR A 169 -27.79 -23.47 -9.02
CA TYR A 169 -29.21 -23.64 -9.33
C TYR A 169 -29.79 -22.54 -10.23
N SER A 170 -28.98 -21.58 -10.67
CA SER A 170 -29.42 -20.51 -11.58
C SER A 170 -28.24 -20.00 -12.39
N ASP A 171 -28.50 -19.25 -13.46
CA ASP A 171 -27.47 -18.66 -14.32
C ASP A 171 -26.78 -17.42 -13.71
N LYS A 172 -26.61 -17.40 -12.39
CA LYS A 172 -26.04 -16.27 -11.66
C LYS A 172 -24.56 -16.47 -11.46
N ASN A 173 -23.75 -15.56 -12.00
CA ASN A 173 -22.30 -15.61 -11.88
C ASN A 173 -21.75 -14.27 -11.41
N TYR A 174 -20.68 -14.35 -10.61
CA TYR A 174 -19.87 -13.22 -10.17
C TYR A 174 -18.42 -13.47 -10.57
N VAL A 175 -17.76 -12.48 -11.18
CA VAL A 175 -16.30 -12.49 -11.39
C VAL A 175 -15.64 -11.45 -10.51
N GLY A 176 -14.45 -11.75 -10.02
CA GLY A 176 -13.57 -10.74 -9.46
C GLY A 176 -12.11 -11.07 -9.74
N SER A 177 -11.26 -10.05 -9.65
CA SER A 177 -9.81 -10.25 -9.72
C SER A 177 -9.08 -9.78 -8.46
N SER A 178 -7.85 -10.25 -8.30
CA SER A 178 -6.94 -9.78 -7.26
C SER A 178 -5.49 -9.99 -7.66
N ASN A 179 -4.63 -9.05 -7.28
CA ASN A 179 -3.18 -9.25 -7.24
C ASN A 179 -2.72 -10.21 -6.13
N ASP A 180 -3.62 -10.50 -5.18
CA ASP A 180 -3.43 -11.42 -4.06
C ASP A 180 -4.73 -12.22 -3.88
N LEU A 181 -4.83 -13.34 -4.61
CA LEU A 181 -6.01 -14.22 -4.59
C LEU A 181 -6.24 -14.80 -3.20
N ALA A 182 -5.18 -15.23 -2.52
CA ALA A 182 -5.26 -15.85 -1.20
C ALA A 182 -5.92 -14.93 -0.17
N ARG A 183 -5.47 -13.67 -0.10
CA ARG A 183 -6.07 -12.67 0.80
C ARG A 183 -7.50 -12.35 0.39
N ARG A 184 -7.80 -12.23 -0.91
CA ARG A 184 -9.16 -11.89 -1.36
C ARG A 184 -10.16 -13.01 -1.06
N LEU A 185 -9.83 -14.26 -1.38
CA LEU A 185 -10.73 -15.40 -1.14
C LEU A 185 -10.92 -15.67 0.36
N LYS A 186 -9.87 -15.52 1.17
CA LYS A 186 -9.97 -15.52 2.64
C LYS A 186 -11.04 -14.56 3.16
N GLN A 187 -11.18 -13.38 2.54
CA GLN A 187 -12.18 -12.41 2.97
C GLN A 187 -13.62 -12.88 2.76
N TYR A 188 -13.90 -13.62 1.68
CA TYR A 188 -15.21 -14.22 1.42
C TYR A 188 -15.51 -15.36 2.39
N PHE A 189 -14.52 -16.22 2.69
CA PHE A 189 -14.73 -17.39 3.55
C PHE A 189 -14.83 -17.05 5.04
N GLU A 190 -14.05 -16.08 5.51
CA GLU A 190 -13.99 -15.72 6.93
C GLU A 190 -14.92 -14.57 7.32
N LYS A 191 -15.78 -14.08 6.41
CA LYS A 191 -16.69 -12.95 6.63
C LYS A 191 -16.03 -11.78 7.37
N ASN A 192 -14.87 -11.35 6.89
CA ASN A 192 -14.07 -10.28 7.48
C ASN A 192 -14.89 -8.98 7.61
N ALA A 193 -14.56 -8.10 8.58
CA ALA A 193 -15.29 -6.85 8.84
C ALA A 193 -15.46 -5.92 7.62
N LEU A 194 -14.60 -6.02 6.60
CA LEU A 194 -14.75 -5.30 5.32
C LEU A 194 -15.93 -5.78 4.45
N PHE A 195 -16.48 -6.95 4.76
CA PHE A 195 -17.66 -7.59 4.16
C PHE A 195 -18.83 -7.64 5.15
N SER A 196 -18.75 -6.89 6.26
CA SER A 196 -19.82 -6.81 7.26
C SER A 196 -21.07 -6.08 6.77
N ASN A 197 -20.93 -5.26 5.72
CA ASN A 197 -22.05 -4.58 5.09
C ASN A 197 -22.72 -5.51 4.07
N LYS A 198 -23.56 -6.41 4.60
CA LYS A 198 -24.18 -7.55 3.87
C LYS A 198 -25.00 -7.11 2.65
N ASP A 199 -25.40 -5.84 2.58
CA ASP A 199 -26.23 -5.27 1.51
C ASP A 199 -25.41 -4.72 0.33
N THR A 200 -24.08 -4.89 0.34
CA THR A 200 -23.21 -4.36 -0.73
C THR A 200 -23.18 -5.28 -1.95
N GLY A 201 -23.64 -4.79 -3.10
CA GLY A 201 -23.65 -5.55 -4.37
C GLY A 201 -24.67 -6.70 -4.34
N MET A 202 -24.54 -7.67 -5.25
CA MET A 202 -25.49 -8.80 -5.32
C MET A 202 -24.91 -10.14 -4.83
N LEU A 203 -23.59 -10.33 -4.89
CA LEU A 203 -22.97 -11.58 -4.44
C LEU A 203 -23.10 -11.78 -2.91
N LEU A 204 -22.78 -10.76 -2.10
CA LEU A 204 -22.74 -10.90 -0.64
C LEU A 204 -24.12 -11.17 -0.03
N PRO A 205 -25.20 -10.44 -0.41
CA PRO A 205 -26.55 -10.79 0.07
C PRO A 205 -26.93 -12.23 -0.28
N MET A 206 -26.54 -12.69 -1.48
CA MET A 206 -26.87 -14.04 -1.93
C MET A 206 -26.06 -15.12 -1.20
N LEU A 207 -24.76 -14.88 -0.96
CA LEU A 207 -23.92 -15.76 -0.13
C LEU A 207 -24.44 -15.85 1.31
N GLU A 208 -25.00 -14.76 1.87
CA GLU A 208 -25.59 -14.78 3.20
C GLU A 208 -26.90 -15.60 3.22
N LYS A 209 -27.76 -15.39 2.22
CA LYS A 209 -29.07 -16.05 2.13
C LYS A 209 -28.96 -17.55 1.87
N GLU A 210 -28.10 -17.95 0.93
CA GLU A 210 -28.08 -19.31 0.38
C GLU A 210 -26.84 -20.12 0.82
N ASN A 211 -25.88 -19.45 1.46
CA ASN A 211 -24.61 -19.99 1.94
C ASN A 211 -23.68 -20.46 0.79
N LEU A 212 -22.42 -20.73 1.10
CA LEU A 212 -21.40 -21.13 0.14
C LEU A 212 -21.76 -22.43 -0.60
N LYS A 213 -22.57 -23.32 0.00
CA LYS A 213 -22.99 -24.59 -0.60
C LYS A 213 -23.72 -24.44 -1.94
N ALA A 214 -24.38 -23.30 -2.15
CA ALA A 214 -25.14 -23.00 -3.36
C ALA A 214 -24.24 -22.55 -4.53
N PHE A 215 -22.93 -22.45 -4.32
CA PHE A 215 -21.99 -21.93 -5.31
C PHE A 215 -20.86 -22.92 -5.61
N THR A 216 -20.26 -22.77 -6.78
CA THR A 216 -18.92 -23.29 -7.10
C THR A 216 -17.95 -22.11 -7.24
N LEU A 217 -16.66 -22.40 -7.17
CA LEU A 217 -15.58 -21.44 -7.34
C LEU A 217 -14.65 -21.89 -8.46
N GLU A 218 -14.61 -21.15 -9.57
CA GLU A 218 -13.56 -21.29 -10.59
C GLU A 218 -12.42 -20.32 -10.27
N VAL A 219 -11.18 -20.77 -10.34
CA VAL A 219 -9.99 -19.93 -10.16
C VAL A 219 -9.05 -20.07 -11.36
N THR A 220 -8.61 -18.94 -11.88
CA THR A 220 -7.55 -18.87 -12.91
C THR A 220 -6.38 -18.08 -12.33
N VAL A 221 -5.25 -18.76 -12.16
CA VAL A 221 -3.99 -18.13 -11.73
C VAL A 221 -3.27 -17.58 -12.94
N ILE A 222 -2.85 -16.32 -12.88
CA ILE A 222 -2.11 -15.66 -13.93
C ILE A 222 -0.60 -15.74 -13.62
N PRO A 223 0.21 -16.31 -14.52
CA PRO A 223 1.66 -16.36 -14.37
C PRO A 223 2.30 -14.97 -14.26
N SER A 224 3.42 -14.88 -13.53
CA SER A 224 4.16 -13.62 -13.35
C SER A 224 4.84 -13.10 -14.62
N SER A 225 4.81 -13.86 -15.73
CA SER A 225 5.26 -13.41 -17.04
C SER A 225 4.32 -12.38 -17.68
N PHE A 226 3.05 -12.33 -17.25
CA PHE A 226 2.09 -11.35 -17.71
C PHE A 226 2.26 -10.02 -16.98
N SER A 227 1.70 -8.95 -17.58
CA SER A 227 1.58 -7.64 -16.93
C SER A 227 0.92 -7.74 -15.56
N ASN A 228 1.37 -6.89 -14.62
CA ASN A 228 0.79 -6.78 -13.27
C ASN A 228 -0.71 -6.47 -13.28
N TYR A 229 -1.27 -5.99 -14.40
CA TYR A 229 -2.69 -5.70 -14.56
C TYR A 229 -3.47 -6.71 -15.42
N ALA A 230 -2.84 -7.81 -15.84
CA ALA A 230 -3.47 -8.83 -16.67
C ALA A 230 -4.77 -9.39 -16.07
N HIS A 231 -4.80 -9.57 -14.74
CA HIS A 231 -5.99 -9.98 -13.99
C HIS A 231 -7.17 -9.01 -14.15
N CYS A 232 -6.90 -7.71 -14.26
CA CYS A 232 -7.94 -6.71 -14.49
C CYS A 232 -8.52 -6.81 -15.90
N PHE A 233 -7.68 -7.03 -16.93
CA PHE A 233 -8.18 -7.21 -18.30
C PHE A 233 -9.06 -8.45 -18.42
N LEU A 234 -8.64 -9.56 -17.81
CA LEU A 234 -9.41 -10.80 -17.82
C LEU A 234 -10.73 -10.64 -17.04
N GLU A 235 -10.75 -9.94 -15.90
CA GLU A 235 -12.00 -9.57 -15.23
C GLU A 235 -12.88 -8.68 -16.12
N GLN A 236 -12.31 -7.68 -16.79
CA GLN A 236 -13.09 -6.79 -17.67
C GLN A 236 -13.75 -7.56 -18.82
N TYR A 237 -13.08 -8.57 -19.39
CA TYR A 237 -13.67 -9.47 -20.37
C TYR A 237 -14.95 -10.12 -19.81
N PHE A 238 -14.88 -10.75 -18.64
CA PHE A 238 -16.04 -11.39 -18.03
C PHE A 238 -17.14 -10.41 -17.61
N LEU A 239 -16.79 -9.18 -17.21
CA LEU A 239 -17.78 -8.15 -16.88
C LEU A 239 -18.63 -7.71 -18.09
N LEU A 240 -18.12 -7.91 -19.32
CA LEU A 240 -18.84 -7.64 -20.56
C LEU A 240 -19.72 -8.82 -21.01
N ASP A 241 -19.66 -9.95 -20.31
CA ASP A 241 -20.53 -11.09 -20.56
C ASP A 241 -21.76 -11.02 -19.64
N LYS A 242 -22.95 -11.07 -20.26
CA LYS A 242 -24.25 -10.98 -19.57
C LYS A 242 -24.46 -12.06 -18.50
N ARG A 243 -23.75 -13.18 -18.57
CA ARG A 243 -23.81 -14.26 -17.56
C ARG A 243 -23.28 -13.82 -16.19
N PHE A 244 -22.43 -12.80 -16.14
CA PHE A 244 -21.85 -12.24 -14.91
C PHE A 244 -22.77 -11.16 -14.32
N ASN A 245 -23.99 -11.58 -14.00
CA ASN A 245 -25.10 -10.73 -13.56
C ASN A 245 -25.09 -10.40 -12.05
N LEU A 246 -24.22 -11.02 -11.25
CA LEU A 246 -24.02 -10.63 -9.84
C LEU A 246 -23.06 -9.45 -9.68
N ASN A 247 -22.31 -9.10 -10.73
CA ASN A 247 -21.50 -7.88 -10.77
C ASN A 247 -22.38 -6.68 -11.12
N THR A 248 -22.61 -5.80 -10.15
CA THR A 248 -23.36 -4.54 -10.34
C THR A 248 -22.56 -3.51 -11.12
N HIS A 249 -21.24 -3.46 -10.91
CA HIS A 249 -20.33 -2.64 -11.71
C HIS A 249 -19.84 -3.44 -12.92
N LYS A 250 -19.91 -2.83 -14.11
CA LYS A 250 -19.46 -3.43 -15.37
C LYS A 250 -18.06 -2.99 -15.82
N ILE A 251 -17.41 -2.19 -14.99
CA ILE A 251 -16.06 -1.65 -15.24
C ILE A 251 -15.16 -2.10 -14.11
N VAL A 252 -14.08 -2.80 -14.46
CA VAL A 252 -13.08 -3.21 -13.48
C VAL A 252 -12.35 -1.99 -12.94
N ASN A 253 -12.05 -2.01 -11.63
CA ASN A 253 -11.25 -0.98 -11.02
C ASN A 253 -9.76 -1.28 -11.23
N PHE A 254 -9.20 -0.77 -12.32
CA PHE A 254 -7.76 -0.60 -12.41
C PHE A 254 -7.34 0.37 -11.32
N ARG A 255 -6.81 -0.16 -10.22
CA ARG A 255 -6.02 0.61 -9.25
C ARG A 255 -4.67 0.99 -9.86
N VAL A 256 -4.66 1.40 -11.14
CA VAL A 256 -3.54 2.14 -11.68
C VAL A 256 -3.36 3.30 -10.73
N ASN A 257 -2.19 3.35 -10.09
CA ASN A 257 -1.78 4.54 -9.37
C ASN A 257 -1.80 5.64 -10.43
N LYS A 258 -2.93 6.36 -10.54
CA LYS A 258 -2.99 7.63 -11.24
C LYS A 258 -1.97 8.44 -10.49
N GLY A 259 -0.77 8.50 -11.06
CA GLY A 259 0.42 8.92 -10.36
C GLY A 259 0.10 10.17 -9.56
N PHE A 260 0.29 10.11 -8.25
CA PHE A 260 -0.01 11.27 -7.41
C PHE A 260 1.08 12.28 -7.71
N LYS A 261 0.79 13.15 -8.68
CA LYS A 261 1.74 14.18 -9.10
C LYS A 261 2.00 15.05 -7.90
N ILE A 262 3.28 15.26 -7.63
CA ILE A 262 3.75 15.96 -6.47
C ILE A 262 4.91 16.83 -6.87
N TYR A 263 4.92 18.03 -6.30
CA TYR A 263 5.81 19.12 -6.67
C TYR A 263 6.43 19.69 -5.40
N LEU A 264 7.72 19.98 -5.46
CA LEU A 264 8.45 20.71 -4.42
C LEU A 264 8.79 22.10 -4.97
N TYR A 265 8.23 23.12 -4.35
CA TYR A 265 8.47 24.51 -4.67
C TYR A 265 9.29 25.21 -3.57
N ASP A 266 9.80 26.40 -3.87
CA ASP A 266 10.14 27.38 -2.84
C ASP A 266 8.90 27.81 -2.04
N LYS A 267 9.12 28.58 -0.96
CA LYS A 267 8.07 29.05 -0.07
C LYS A 267 7.00 29.89 -0.76
N ASP A 268 7.40 30.62 -1.80
CA ASP A 268 6.54 31.55 -2.54
C ASP A 268 5.94 30.93 -3.82
N CYS A 269 6.22 29.64 -4.08
CA CYS A 269 5.78 28.93 -5.28
C CYS A 269 6.25 29.53 -6.62
N LYS A 270 7.33 30.31 -6.62
CA LYS A 270 7.94 30.90 -7.82
C LYS A 270 8.95 29.98 -8.49
N THR A 271 9.53 29.06 -7.75
CA THR A 271 10.59 28.17 -8.23
C THR A 271 10.21 26.71 -7.99
N LEU A 272 10.20 25.89 -9.04
CA LEU A 272 9.98 24.45 -8.98
C LEU A 272 11.32 23.71 -8.82
N TYR A 273 11.55 23.10 -7.67
CA TYR A 273 12.77 22.33 -7.41
C TYR A 273 12.69 20.89 -7.91
N TYR A 274 11.53 20.24 -7.77
CA TYR A 274 11.41 18.83 -8.10
C TYR A 274 9.95 18.46 -8.39
N SER A 275 9.72 17.52 -9.31
CA SER A 275 8.40 16.96 -9.56
C SER A 275 8.46 15.46 -9.78
N SER A 276 7.44 14.74 -9.34
CA SER A 276 7.33 13.30 -9.57
C SER A 276 5.87 12.89 -9.80
N ASN A 277 5.69 11.82 -10.56
CA ASN A 277 4.38 11.19 -10.76
C ASN A 277 4.06 10.16 -9.66
N SER A 278 4.88 10.04 -8.63
CA SER A 278 4.65 9.08 -7.54
C SER A 278 5.06 9.71 -6.23
N LEU A 279 4.13 9.77 -5.28
CA LEU A 279 4.44 10.17 -3.90
C LEU A 279 5.55 9.29 -3.30
N ASN A 280 5.54 8.00 -3.59
CA ASN A 280 6.56 7.08 -3.07
C ASN A 280 7.94 7.38 -3.67
N ALA A 281 8.01 7.66 -4.98
CA ALA A 281 9.26 8.07 -5.62
C ALA A 281 9.74 9.40 -5.05
N PHE A 282 8.88 10.43 -5.01
CA PHE A 282 9.19 11.71 -4.37
C PHE A 282 9.76 11.57 -2.95
N CYS A 283 9.16 10.70 -2.13
CA CYS A 283 9.64 10.45 -0.77
C CYS A 283 11.01 9.76 -0.75
N ALA A 284 11.22 8.75 -1.61
CA ALA A 284 12.49 8.04 -1.72
C ALA A 284 13.60 8.95 -2.26
N ASP A 285 13.31 9.67 -3.34
CA ASP A 285 14.23 10.50 -4.11
C ASP A 285 14.69 11.75 -3.33
N LEU A 286 13.85 12.25 -2.42
CA LEU A 286 14.17 13.42 -1.59
C LEU A 286 14.49 13.05 -0.13
N GLY A 287 14.41 11.77 0.22
CA GLY A 287 14.51 11.29 1.60
C GLY A 287 13.48 11.93 2.53
N ILE A 288 12.27 12.22 2.03
CA ILE A 288 11.19 12.81 2.81
C ILE A 288 10.32 11.67 3.34
N HIS A 289 10.17 11.59 4.66
CA HIS A 289 9.29 10.60 5.26
C HIS A 289 7.81 10.91 4.96
N HIS A 290 7.01 9.87 4.70
CA HIS A 290 5.61 10.00 4.32
C HIS A 290 4.76 10.76 5.34
N SER A 291 5.09 10.69 6.64
CA SER A 291 4.39 11.44 7.69
C SER A 291 4.63 12.95 7.58
N SER A 292 5.85 13.36 7.24
CA SER A 292 6.22 14.77 7.07
C SER A 292 5.46 15.38 5.90
N TYR A 293 5.46 14.70 4.74
CA TYR A 293 4.65 15.12 3.58
C TYR A 293 3.18 15.35 3.96
N LYS A 294 2.55 14.35 4.60
CA LYS A 294 1.11 14.43 4.97
C LYS A 294 0.82 15.64 5.84
N LYS A 295 1.68 15.90 6.83
CA LYS A 295 1.54 17.05 7.73
C LYS A 295 1.63 18.37 6.97
N HIS A 296 2.68 18.55 6.17
CA HIS A 296 2.96 19.83 5.50
C HIS A 296 1.96 20.15 4.39
N VAL A 297 1.46 19.12 3.68
CA VAL A 297 0.38 19.31 2.70
C VAL A 297 -0.95 19.59 3.39
N ALA A 298 -1.31 18.85 4.45
CA ALA A 298 -2.59 19.05 5.13
C ALA A 298 -2.68 20.41 5.85
N ASN A 299 -1.58 20.84 6.48
CA ASN A 299 -1.55 22.09 7.23
C ASN A 299 -1.21 23.31 6.35
N ASN A 300 -0.88 23.10 5.07
CA ASN A 300 -0.37 24.14 4.17
C ASN A 300 0.86 24.89 4.74
N GLU A 301 1.65 24.19 5.56
CA GLU A 301 2.82 24.73 6.27
C GLU A 301 4.09 24.47 5.46
N PRO A 302 5.03 25.44 5.38
CA PRO A 302 6.30 25.23 4.71
C PRO A 302 7.09 24.05 5.30
N TYR A 303 7.54 23.13 4.45
CA TYR A 303 8.48 22.08 4.82
C TYR A 303 9.85 22.69 5.09
N LEU A 304 10.42 22.38 6.25
CA LEU A 304 11.67 22.95 6.76
C LEU A 304 11.68 24.49 6.86
N GLY A 305 10.52 25.16 6.74
CA GLY A 305 10.44 26.62 6.68
C GLY A 305 10.79 27.23 5.31
N TYR A 306 11.21 26.43 4.33
CA TYR A 306 11.74 26.89 3.03
C TYR A 306 10.92 26.42 1.83
N PHE A 307 10.28 25.26 1.91
CA PHE A 307 9.67 24.63 0.74
C PHE A 307 8.17 24.47 0.86
N ARG A 308 7.46 24.52 -0.27
CA ARG A 308 6.07 24.10 -0.35
C ARG A 308 5.96 22.78 -1.10
N ILE A 309 5.28 21.82 -0.49
CA ILE A 309 4.94 20.57 -1.16
C ILE A 309 3.49 20.69 -1.64
N SER A 310 3.25 20.40 -2.91
CA SER A 310 1.94 20.55 -3.54
C SER A 310 1.60 19.37 -4.43
N ASN A 311 0.32 19.06 -4.54
CA ASN A 311 -0.26 18.14 -5.53
C ASN A 311 -0.76 18.86 -6.79
N TYR A 312 -0.59 20.18 -6.87
CA TYR A 312 -0.98 21.02 -7.99
C TYR A 312 0.26 21.61 -8.67
N LEU A 313 0.26 21.55 -10.01
CA LEU A 313 1.24 22.26 -10.83
C LEU A 313 0.89 23.75 -10.82
N ILE A 314 1.89 24.59 -10.56
CA ILE A 314 1.83 26.04 -10.68
C ILE A 314 2.58 26.40 -11.99
N PRO A 315 1.86 26.76 -13.07
CA PRO A 315 2.45 27.01 -14.38
C PRO A 315 3.47 28.15 -14.41
N GLU A 316 3.31 29.13 -13.53
CA GLU A 316 4.15 30.33 -13.45
C GLU A 316 5.50 30.07 -12.76
N ALA A 317 5.67 28.89 -12.13
CA ALA A 317 6.89 28.56 -11.42
C ALA A 317 8.02 28.18 -12.38
N VAL A 318 9.19 28.78 -12.19
CA VAL A 318 10.38 28.53 -13.00
C VAL A 318 11.17 27.32 -12.43
N PRO A 319 11.59 26.34 -13.24
CA PRO A 319 12.42 25.25 -12.76
C PRO A 319 13.76 25.73 -12.18
N ALA A 320 14.19 25.16 -11.04
CA ALA A 320 15.40 25.58 -10.33
C ALA A 320 16.73 25.25 -11.04
N ASP A 321 16.68 24.55 -12.17
CA ASP A 321 17.84 23.98 -12.87
C ASP A 321 18.78 23.19 -11.94
N LEU A 322 18.21 22.30 -11.14
CA LEU A 322 18.94 21.42 -10.22
C LEU A 322 18.62 19.96 -10.53
N THR A 323 19.66 19.13 -10.45
CA THR A 323 19.51 17.66 -10.48
C THR A 323 18.87 17.15 -9.20
N GLU A 324 18.28 15.95 -9.23
CA GLU A 324 17.70 15.31 -8.04
C GLU A 324 18.69 15.24 -6.87
N VAL A 325 19.96 14.91 -7.15
CA VAL A 325 21.01 14.80 -6.13
C VAL A 325 21.25 16.15 -5.45
N GLN A 326 21.34 17.23 -6.24
CA GLN A 326 21.54 18.58 -5.72
C GLN A 326 20.33 19.04 -4.88
N VAL A 327 19.10 18.72 -5.29
CA VAL A 327 17.90 19.02 -4.50
C VAL A 327 17.93 18.25 -3.18
N ARG A 328 18.31 16.97 -3.19
CA ARG A 328 18.42 16.14 -1.97
C ARG A 328 19.49 16.70 -1.02
N GLU A 329 20.65 17.09 -1.53
CA GLU A 329 21.72 17.73 -0.76
C GLU A 329 21.26 19.05 -0.15
N PHE A 330 20.53 19.86 -0.92
CA PHE A 330 19.95 21.11 -0.45
C PHE A 330 18.96 20.87 0.70
N LEU A 331 18.08 19.89 0.57
CA LEU A 331 17.17 19.48 1.65
C LEU A 331 17.92 19.00 2.89
N ASN A 332 18.98 18.22 2.73
CA ASN A 332 19.80 17.74 3.86
C ASN A 332 20.50 18.89 4.59
N LYS A 333 21.00 19.88 3.87
CA LYS A 333 21.54 21.11 4.46
C LYS A 333 20.48 21.84 5.28
N GLN A 334 19.28 22.04 4.72
CA GLN A 334 18.17 22.69 5.42
C GLN A 334 17.69 21.92 6.66
N ARG A 335 17.71 20.58 6.63
CA ARG A 335 17.44 19.74 7.81
C ARG A 335 18.45 19.97 8.92
N LYS A 336 19.74 20.01 8.59
CA LYS A 336 20.83 20.25 9.55
C LYS A 336 20.71 21.65 10.16
N ASP A 337 20.43 22.66 9.35
CA ASP A 337 20.26 24.04 9.82
C ASP A 337 19.03 24.19 10.72
N SER A 338 17.92 23.54 10.36
CA SER A 338 16.70 23.50 11.20
C SER A 338 16.96 22.84 12.55
N LEU A 339 17.70 21.73 12.56
CA LEU A 339 18.06 21.02 13.78
C LEU A 339 18.99 21.87 14.67
N ASN A 340 19.97 22.55 14.07
CA ASN A 340 20.87 23.47 14.79
C ASN A 340 20.09 24.63 15.43
N LYS A 341 19.14 25.24 14.70
CA LYS A 341 18.27 26.29 15.23
C LYS A 341 17.45 25.79 16.42
N LEU A 342 16.89 24.57 16.34
CA LEU A 342 16.17 23.94 17.45
C LEU A 342 17.10 23.70 18.65
N HIS A 343 18.31 23.19 18.43
CA HIS A 343 19.28 23.01 19.52
C HIS A 343 19.63 24.31 20.23
N ILE A 344 19.75 25.41 19.48
CA ILE A 344 19.97 26.75 20.03
C ILE A 344 18.72 27.23 20.79
N SER A 345 17.51 27.07 20.24
CA SER A 345 16.29 27.50 20.93
C SER A 345 16.00 26.72 22.22
N TYR A 346 16.40 25.45 22.29
CA TYR A 346 16.30 24.63 23.50
C TYR A 346 17.49 24.80 24.45
N ALA A 347 18.54 25.52 24.04
CA ALA A 347 19.68 25.79 24.89
C ALA A 347 19.28 26.87 25.91
N SER A 348 18.93 26.42 27.12
CA SER A 348 18.75 27.32 28.26
C SER A 348 20.11 27.87 28.67
N VAL A 349 20.27 29.19 28.59
CA VAL A 349 21.46 29.90 29.05
C VAL A 349 21.59 29.72 30.55
N VAL A 350 22.80 29.39 31.01
CA VAL A 350 23.11 29.12 32.42
C VAL A 350 24.03 30.20 32.95
N GLU A 351 23.57 30.89 33.98
CA GLU A 351 24.40 31.76 34.82
C GLU A 351 25.12 30.92 35.87
N VAL A 352 26.40 31.18 36.08
CA VAL A 352 27.22 30.53 37.10
C VAL A 352 27.83 31.58 38.01
N LEU A 353 27.41 31.60 39.27
CA LEU A 353 27.99 32.42 40.33
C LEU A 353 29.07 31.61 41.06
N ASP A 354 30.31 32.10 41.06
CA ASP A 354 31.36 31.61 41.94
C ASP A 354 31.28 32.36 43.28
N ILE A 355 31.02 31.61 44.36
CA ILE A 355 30.80 32.16 45.70
C ILE A 355 32.06 32.82 46.26
N ASP A 356 33.24 32.30 45.92
CA ASP A 356 34.53 32.73 46.49
C ASP A 356 34.97 34.05 45.87
N THR A 357 34.87 34.17 44.54
CA THR A 357 35.32 35.35 43.79
C THR A 357 34.21 36.37 43.54
N LYS A 358 32.96 36.01 43.84
CA LYS A 358 31.74 36.78 43.49
C LYS A 358 31.60 37.08 41.99
N THR A 359 32.29 36.32 41.13
CA THR A 359 32.20 36.51 39.68
C THR A 359 31.04 35.72 39.10
N ILE A 360 30.27 36.36 38.23
CA ILE A 360 29.20 35.73 37.46
C ILE A 360 29.71 35.45 36.05
N THR A 361 29.58 34.20 35.59
CA THR A 361 29.85 33.82 34.19
C THR A 361 28.60 33.28 33.53
N THR A 362 28.28 33.79 32.35
CA THR A 362 27.17 33.31 31.53
C THR A 362 27.66 32.27 30.53
N LEU A 363 26.94 31.15 30.41
CA LEU A 363 27.22 30.08 29.48
C LEU A 363 26.01 29.81 28.60
N ASP A 364 26.21 29.77 27.28
CA ASP A 364 25.13 29.69 26.29
C ASP A 364 24.27 28.42 26.34
N SER A 365 24.64 27.43 27.15
CA SER A 365 23.80 26.24 27.37
C SER A 365 24.20 25.43 28.60
N VAL A 366 23.26 24.61 29.09
CA VAL A 366 23.53 23.51 30.04
C VAL A 366 24.66 22.58 29.57
N ALA A 367 24.78 22.36 28.26
CA ALA A 367 25.85 21.53 27.71
C ALA A 367 27.23 22.17 27.86
N LYS A 368 27.34 23.50 27.65
CA LYS A 368 28.59 24.24 27.89
C LYS A 368 28.94 24.28 29.39
N ALA A 369 27.95 24.45 30.26
CA ALA A 369 28.14 24.34 31.71
C ALA A 369 28.65 22.93 32.10
N ALA A 370 27.99 21.89 31.63
CA ALA A 370 28.40 20.50 31.86
C ALA A 370 29.86 20.24 31.41
N SER A 371 30.24 20.72 30.23
CA SER A 371 31.61 20.59 29.72
C SER A 371 32.63 21.38 30.54
N LYS A 372 32.32 22.63 30.95
CA LYS A 372 33.23 23.47 31.74
C LYS A 372 33.53 22.86 33.11
N PHE A 373 32.53 22.23 33.73
CA PHE A 373 32.66 21.63 35.06
C PHE A 373 32.95 20.12 35.04
N GLY A 374 33.08 19.50 33.86
CA GLY A 374 33.39 18.08 33.71
C GLY A 374 32.30 17.15 34.27
N VAL A 375 31.02 17.55 34.18
CA VAL A 375 29.87 16.81 34.73
C VAL A 375 28.80 16.53 33.70
N SER A 376 27.81 15.71 34.05
CA SER A 376 26.66 15.46 33.18
C SER A 376 25.69 16.64 33.12
N ARG A 377 24.93 16.76 32.02
CA ARG A 377 23.86 17.76 31.88
C ARG A 377 22.79 17.63 32.97
N SER A 378 22.50 16.39 33.39
CA SER A 378 21.54 16.09 34.46
C SER A 378 22.02 16.62 35.81
N THR A 379 23.32 16.53 36.07
CA THR A 379 23.95 17.10 37.28
C THR A 379 23.72 18.60 37.32
N ILE A 380 24.04 19.32 36.24
CA ILE A 380 23.80 20.78 36.17
C ILE A 380 22.32 21.12 36.43
N ARG A 381 21.37 20.41 35.78
CA ARG A 381 19.93 20.63 35.99
C ARG A 381 19.51 20.39 37.44
N SER A 382 20.03 19.33 38.08
CA SER A 382 19.74 19.03 39.48
C SER A 382 20.22 20.13 40.44
N TYR A 383 21.41 20.68 40.19
CA TYR A 383 21.93 21.79 41.00
C TYR A 383 21.21 23.12 40.73
N ILE A 384 20.73 23.35 39.50
CA ILE A 384 19.82 24.47 39.22
C ILE A 384 18.51 24.30 40.00
N SER A 385 17.91 23.12 39.99
CA SER A 385 16.62 22.86 40.66
C SER A 385 16.70 22.83 42.18
N SER A 386 17.83 22.42 42.74
CA SER A 386 18.03 22.36 44.20
C SER A 386 18.53 23.67 44.79
N GLU A 387 18.99 24.61 43.95
CA GLU A 387 19.64 25.88 44.33
C GLU A 387 20.85 25.69 45.27
N LYS A 388 21.36 24.47 45.37
CA LYS A 388 22.51 24.13 46.21
C LYS A 388 23.80 24.48 45.49
N PRO A 389 24.85 24.89 46.23
CA PRO A 389 26.14 25.12 45.62
C PRO A 389 26.78 23.78 45.22
N TYR A 390 27.15 23.67 43.95
CA TYR A 390 27.98 22.57 43.47
C TYR A 390 29.40 22.73 44.00
N LYS A 391 29.93 21.64 44.60
CA LYS A 391 31.23 21.63 45.30
C LYS A 391 31.35 22.75 46.35
N ASN A 392 30.24 23.16 46.96
CA ASN A 392 30.17 24.27 47.91
C ASN A 392 30.70 25.62 47.36
N ARG A 393 30.79 25.78 46.04
CA ARG A 393 31.42 26.96 45.40
C ARG A 393 30.60 27.58 44.28
N TYR A 394 29.93 26.78 43.46
CA TYR A 394 29.27 27.29 42.26
C TYR A 394 27.75 27.16 42.35
N ILE A 395 27.02 28.26 42.15
CA ILE A 395 25.57 28.26 42.04
C ILE A 395 25.19 28.42 40.56
N PHE A 396 24.32 27.53 40.08
CA PHE A 396 23.82 27.55 38.71
C PHE A 396 22.40 28.09 38.68
N LYS A 397 22.10 28.98 37.74
CA LYS A 397 20.74 29.48 37.49
C LYS A 397 20.43 29.52 36.00
N PHE A 398 19.17 29.30 35.64
CA PHE A 398 18.73 29.63 34.28
C PHE A 398 18.54 31.14 34.16
N ILE A 399 19.02 31.69 33.05
CA ILE A 399 18.60 33.04 32.65
C ILE A 399 17.23 32.88 31.99
N THR A 400 16.17 33.20 32.73
CA THR A 400 14.84 33.41 32.15
C THR A 400 14.92 34.62 31.21
N SER A 401 14.63 34.38 29.93
CA SER A 401 14.43 35.44 28.92
C SER A 401 13.14 36.19 29.20
#